data_AF-A0A1V2RDX8-F1
#
_entry.id   AF-A0A1V2RDX8-F1
#
_cell.length_a   1.000
_cell.length_b   1.000
_cell.length_c   1.000
_cell.angle_alpha   90.00
_cell.angle_beta   90.00
_cell.angle_gamma   90.00
#
_symmetry.space_group_name_H-M   'P 1'
#
loop_
_entity.id
_entity.type
_entity.pdbx_description
1 polymer ?
#
loop_
_entity_poly.entity_id
_entity_poly.type
_entity_poly.pdbx_seq_one_letter_code
_entity_poly.pdbx_strand_id
1 'polypeptide(L)'
;MTKSMSVRCPSCRREHRYLPPQYPCACGAPVTVSLPPTSSPVSVRHRSWADAWTEVACQVCGRNGQWPQAEFECPCGVTVRLGPGDARTRSAAAEGGERPPFRPLTIRTGHDAVACAAQFLRWLGFPGVRTAVPRPPSGVDLHGPSVVGLVNAATEPTGAEDVETIWLHALVEPAVAVAFSLAGYDRGARARADELRLPLFVLDLTGTPQPVNEAADVLMRRGAEGA
;
A
#
# COMPACT_ATOMS: atom_id res chain seq x y z
N MET A 1 0.91 38.07 5.19
CA MET A 1 0.44 37.67 3.83
C MET A 1 0.36 36.15 3.79
N THR A 2 -0.85 35.59 3.82
CA THR A 2 -1.04 34.13 3.79
C THR A 2 -0.73 33.64 2.38
N LYS A 3 0.40 32.95 2.19
CA LYS A 3 0.76 32.36 0.90
C LYS A 3 -0.17 31.18 0.64
N SER A 4 -1.10 31.35 -0.31
CA SER A 4 -1.87 30.23 -0.83
C SER A 4 -1.06 29.47 -1.87
N MET A 5 -1.19 28.15 -1.89
CA MET A 5 -0.50 27.30 -2.87
C MET A 5 -1.52 26.58 -3.75
N SER A 6 -1.23 26.49 -5.05
CA SER A 6 -1.97 25.64 -5.97
C SER A 6 -1.51 24.20 -5.82
N VAL A 7 -2.46 23.28 -5.64
CA VAL A 7 -2.23 21.84 -5.48
C VAL A 7 -3.16 21.09 -6.43
N ARG A 8 -2.66 20.07 -7.12
CA ARG A 8 -3.52 19.19 -7.94
C ARG A 8 -3.87 17.91 -7.19
N CYS A 9 -5.13 17.51 -7.23
CA CYS A 9 -5.56 16.23 -6.70
C CYS A 9 -4.86 15.08 -7.46
N PRO A 10 -4.25 14.09 -6.78
CA PRO A 10 -3.59 12.98 -7.45
C PRO A 10 -4.56 12.04 -8.17
N SER A 11 -5.84 12.02 -7.78
CA SER A 11 -6.88 11.19 -8.40
C SER A 11 -7.54 11.87 -9.59
N CYS A 12 -8.22 13.01 -9.38
CA CYS A 12 -9.00 13.67 -10.43
C CYS A 12 -8.28 14.83 -11.14
N ARG A 13 -7.02 15.13 -10.76
CA ARG A 13 -6.18 16.22 -11.32
C ARG A 13 -6.74 17.64 -11.19
N ARG A 14 -7.87 17.82 -10.50
CA ARG A 14 -8.48 19.12 -10.19
C ARG A 14 -7.51 19.98 -9.38
N GLU A 15 -7.43 21.26 -9.73
CA GLU A 15 -6.61 22.22 -9.02
C GLU A 15 -7.37 22.78 -7.81
N HIS A 16 -6.68 22.82 -6.67
CA HIS A 16 -7.16 23.30 -5.39
C HIS A 16 -6.24 24.39 -4.87
N ARG A 17 -6.81 25.39 -4.22
CA ARG A 17 -6.07 26.42 -3.52
C ARG A 17 -5.99 26.03 -2.04
N TYR A 18 -4.81 25.62 -1.59
CA TYR A 18 -4.57 25.26 -0.20
C TYR A 18 -4.09 26.47 0.60
N LEU A 19 -4.70 26.66 1.78
CA LEU A 19 -4.36 27.70 2.75
C LEU A 19 -4.00 27.00 4.06
N PRO A 20 -2.72 27.02 4.48
CA PRO A 20 -2.31 26.41 5.73
C PRO A 20 -3.09 27.01 6.91
N PRO A 21 -3.81 26.21 7.71
CA PRO A 21 -4.50 26.70 8.90
C PRO A 21 -3.48 27.15 9.95
N GLN A 22 -3.87 28.14 10.75
CA GLN A 22 -3.09 28.62 11.89
C GLN A 22 -3.70 28.06 13.17
N TYR A 23 -2.87 27.46 14.03
CA TYR A 23 -3.30 26.88 15.29
C TYR A 23 -2.71 27.66 16.48
N PRO A 24 -3.46 27.84 17.59
CA PRO A 24 -2.99 28.58 18.75
C PRO A 24 -2.03 27.72 19.59
N CYS A 25 -0.77 28.14 19.74
CA CYS A 25 0.14 27.55 20.72
C CYS A 25 -0.31 27.88 22.16
N ALA A 26 0.10 27.08 23.14
CA ALA A 26 -0.11 27.38 24.56
C ALA A 26 0.51 28.72 25.02
N CYS A 27 1.48 29.27 24.28
CA CYS A 27 2.04 30.61 24.52
C CYS A 27 1.24 31.75 23.87
N GLY A 28 0.16 31.44 23.15
CA GLY A 28 -0.67 32.42 22.42
C GLY A 28 -0.19 32.72 21.00
N ALA A 29 1.02 32.31 20.61
CA ALA A 29 1.53 32.52 19.26
C ALA A 29 0.84 31.59 18.23
N PRO A 30 0.55 32.07 17.00
CA PRO A 30 0.04 31.23 15.93
C PRO A 30 1.15 30.29 15.42
N VAL A 31 0.83 29.00 15.30
CA VAL A 31 1.68 27.99 14.69
C VAL A 31 1.09 27.61 13.34
N THR A 32 1.92 27.67 12.30
CA THR A 32 1.58 27.19 10.97
C THR A 32 2.42 25.97 10.65
N VAL A 33 1.77 24.86 10.34
CA VAL A 33 2.44 23.68 9.80
C VAL A 33 2.94 24.04 8.41
N SER A 34 4.22 24.40 8.32
CA SER A 34 4.81 24.90 7.09
C SER A 34 5.07 23.76 6.12
N LEU A 35 4.56 23.92 4.91
CA LEU A 35 4.82 23.00 3.81
C LEU A 35 6.10 23.41 3.09
N PRO A 36 7.07 22.51 2.88
CA PRO A 36 8.22 22.81 2.06
C PRO A 36 7.80 23.15 0.61
N PRO A 37 8.58 23.95 -0.13
CA PRO A 37 8.23 24.35 -1.50
C PRO A 37 8.05 23.17 -2.46
N THR A 38 8.68 22.03 -2.16
CA THR A 38 8.63 20.78 -2.93
C THR A 38 7.55 19.81 -2.42
N SER A 39 6.53 20.31 -1.73
CA SER A 39 5.47 19.45 -1.19
C SER A 39 4.72 18.74 -2.30
N SER A 40 4.65 17.41 -2.22
CA SER A 40 3.90 16.59 -3.18
C SER A 40 2.56 16.16 -2.59
N PRO A 41 1.44 16.29 -3.32
CA PRO A 41 0.15 15.80 -2.88
C PRO A 41 0.08 14.28 -2.94
N VAL A 42 -0.29 13.64 -1.83
CA VAL A 42 -0.45 12.20 -1.70
C VAL A 42 -1.88 11.87 -1.27
N SER A 43 -2.49 10.84 -1.85
CA SER A 43 -3.81 10.35 -1.42
C SER A 43 -3.70 9.58 -0.09
N VAL A 44 -4.46 9.99 0.91
CA VAL A 44 -4.60 9.27 2.18
C VAL A 44 -5.76 8.30 2.06
N ARG A 45 -5.47 6.99 2.10
CA ARG A 45 -6.48 5.93 2.06
C ARG A 45 -6.89 5.43 3.45
N HIS A 46 -6.00 5.53 4.42
CA HIS A 46 -6.24 5.15 5.81
C HIS A 46 -5.72 6.22 6.75
N ARG A 47 -6.55 6.64 7.71
CA ARG A 47 -6.22 7.70 8.69
C ARG A 47 -6.20 7.10 10.09
N SER A 48 -5.02 6.82 10.61
CA SER A 48 -4.86 6.59 12.05
C SER A 48 -4.76 7.93 12.78
N TRP A 49 -5.08 7.95 14.08
CA TRP A 49 -4.90 9.16 14.88
C TRP A 49 -3.43 9.58 14.84
N ALA A 50 -2.49 8.68 15.07
CA ALA A 50 -1.05 8.98 15.05
C ALA A 50 -0.57 9.57 13.72
N ASP A 51 -1.09 9.07 12.59
CA ASP A 51 -0.70 9.55 11.26
C ASP A 51 -1.32 10.91 10.91
N ALA A 52 -2.35 11.36 11.61
CA ALA A 52 -3.04 12.63 11.33
C ALA A 52 -2.37 13.86 11.95
N TRP A 53 -1.36 13.67 12.80
CA TRP A 53 -0.64 14.75 13.48
C TRP A 53 0.84 14.80 13.05
N THR A 54 1.43 15.99 13.13
CA THR A 54 2.86 16.22 12.95
C THR A 54 3.40 17.08 14.08
N GLU A 55 4.63 16.83 14.48
CA GLU A 55 5.31 17.63 15.50
C GLU A 55 5.92 18.86 14.85
N VAL A 56 5.57 20.05 15.35
CA VAL A 56 6.13 21.33 14.89
C VAL A 56 6.48 22.19 16.09
N ALA A 57 7.70 22.73 16.08
CA ALA A 57 8.16 23.68 17.07
C ALA A 57 7.50 25.05 16.86
N CYS A 58 6.98 25.64 17.93
CA CYS A 58 6.56 27.03 17.93
C CYS A 58 7.75 27.93 17.63
N GLN A 59 7.65 28.78 16.61
CA GLN A 59 8.74 29.69 16.23
C GLN A 59 8.99 30.82 17.25
N VAL A 60 8.08 31.00 18.23
CA VAL A 60 8.20 32.00 19.29
C VAL A 60 8.76 31.40 20.58
N CYS A 61 8.13 30.34 21.11
CA CYS A 61 8.52 29.77 22.41
C CYS A 61 9.37 28.49 22.31
N GLY A 62 9.60 27.97 21.10
CA GLY A 62 10.42 26.77 20.85
C GLY A 62 9.80 25.44 21.28
N ARG A 63 8.62 25.43 21.91
CA ARG A 63 7.96 24.17 22.33
C ARG A 63 7.49 23.38 21.12
N ASN A 64 7.79 22.08 21.11
CA ASN A 64 7.19 21.13 20.19
C ASN A 64 5.72 20.88 20.58
N GLY A 65 4.84 20.96 19.58
CA GLY A 65 3.44 20.58 19.72
C GLY A 65 3.03 19.66 18.60
N GLN A 66 2.02 18.82 18.86
CA GLN A 66 1.37 18.01 17.83
C GLN A 66 0.26 18.81 17.18
N TRP A 67 0.32 18.97 15.86
CA TRP A 67 -0.64 19.73 15.07
C TRP A 67 -1.19 18.87 13.93
N PRO A 68 -2.44 19.09 13.48
CA PRO A 68 -2.97 18.35 12.34
C PRO A 68 -2.08 18.51 11.11
N GLN A 69 -1.85 17.42 10.38
CA GLN A 69 -1.11 17.47 9.12
C GLN A 69 -1.86 18.30 8.08
N ALA A 70 -1.12 18.78 7.08
CA ALA A 70 -1.66 19.61 6.01
C ALA A 70 -2.50 18.77 5.03
N GLU A 71 -3.75 18.52 5.40
CA GLU A 71 -4.71 17.70 4.65
C GLU A 71 -5.88 18.54 4.11
N PHE A 72 -6.46 18.11 3.00
CA PHE A 72 -7.75 18.61 2.52
C PHE A 72 -8.53 17.51 1.79
N GLU A 73 -9.86 17.63 1.78
CA GLU A 73 -10.74 16.73 1.06
C GLU A 73 -11.05 17.30 -0.33
N CYS A 74 -10.83 16.49 -1.36
CA CYS A 74 -11.24 16.82 -2.71
C CYS A 74 -12.69 16.39 -2.93
N PRO A 75 -13.53 17.16 -3.66
CA PRO A 75 -14.90 16.77 -4.00
C PRO A 75 -15.05 15.45 -4.78
N CYS A 76 -13.95 14.87 -5.28
CA CYS A 76 -13.95 13.52 -5.87
C CYS A 76 -13.94 12.39 -4.81
N GLY A 77 -13.93 12.71 -3.51
CA GLY A 77 -13.94 11.76 -2.41
C GLY A 77 -12.56 11.37 -1.88
N VAL A 78 -11.47 11.95 -2.40
CA VAL A 78 -10.10 11.66 -1.95
C VAL A 78 -9.63 12.68 -0.92
N THR A 79 -9.11 12.19 0.21
CA THR A 79 -8.34 12.99 1.16
C THR A 79 -6.89 13.11 0.68
N VAL A 80 -6.41 14.34 0.54
CA VAL A 80 -5.07 14.65 0.05
C VAL A 80 -4.24 15.22 1.20
N ARG A 81 -3.05 14.65 1.40
CA ARG A 81 -2.05 15.14 2.36
C ARG A 81 -0.89 15.78 1.61
N LEU A 82 -0.43 16.89 2.16
CA LEU A 82 0.74 17.64 1.71
C LEU A 82 1.86 17.40 2.71
N GLY A 83 3.00 16.94 2.23
CA GLY A 83 4.18 16.72 3.06
C GLY A 83 5.46 16.97 2.27
N PRO A 84 6.62 17.04 2.95
CA PRO A 84 7.91 17.01 2.27
C PRO A 84 7.88 15.90 1.23
N GLY A 85 8.10 16.27 -0.03
CA GLY A 85 8.26 15.30 -1.08
C GLY A 85 9.44 14.43 -0.72
N ASP A 86 9.18 13.28 -0.11
CA ASP A 86 10.13 12.20 -0.13
C ASP A 86 10.33 11.88 -1.60
N ALA A 87 11.44 12.36 -2.17
CA ALA A 87 11.95 11.94 -3.46
C ALA A 87 12.21 10.41 -3.51
N ARG A 88 11.91 9.68 -2.42
CA ARG A 88 11.81 8.22 -2.34
C ARG A 88 10.48 7.65 -2.86
N THR A 89 9.48 8.50 -3.12
CA THR A 89 8.28 8.12 -3.88
C THR A 89 8.29 8.85 -5.22
N ARG A 90 9.44 8.85 -5.91
CA ARG A 90 9.36 8.70 -7.36
C ARG A 90 8.65 7.37 -7.58
N SER A 91 7.37 7.48 -7.87
CA SER A 91 6.67 6.56 -8.76
C SER A 91 7.72 6.01 -9.71
N ALA A 92 8.05 4.72 -9.55
CA ALA A 92 8.58 3.95 -10.66
C ALA A 92 7.41 3.87 -11.64
N ALA A 93 7.11 5.01 -12.29
CA ALA A 93 6.52 5.01 -13.59
C ALA A 93 7.47 4.15 -14.41
N ALA A 94 6.95 3.01 -14.81
CA ALA A 94 7.65 2.04 -15.61
C ALA A 94 8.23 2.73 -16.83
N GLU A 95 9.53 2.98 -16.78
CA GLU A 95 10.33 2.96 -18.00
C GLU A 95 10.67 1.48 -18.18
N GLY A 96 10.20 0.91 -19.29
CA GLY A 96 10.28 -0.51 -19.64
C GLY A 96 11.70 -1.01 -19.80
N GLY A 97 12.45 -1.05 -18.71
CA GLY A 97 13.67 -1.83 -18.55
C GLY A 97 13.31 -3.27 -18.19
N GLU A 98 14.09 -4.21 -18.70
CA GLU A 98 13.99 -5.62 -18.36
C GLU A 98 14.02 -5.79 -16.83
N ARG A 99 12.99 -6.44 -16.27
CA ARG A 99 12.86 -6.63 -14.82
C ARG A 99 14.09 -7.41 -14.33
N PRO A 100 14.84 -6.91 -13.33
CA PRO A 100 16.04 -7.60 -12.83
C PRO A 100 15.67 -9.00 -12.30
N PRO A 101 16.62 -9.96 -12.23
CA PRO A 101 16.32 -11.28 -11.68
C PRO A 101 15.84 -11.17 -10.23
N PHE A 102 14.81 -11.94 -9.90
CA PHE A 102 14.28 -11.99 -8.54
C PHE A 102 15.33 -12.57 -7.58
N ARG A 103 15.47 -11.97 -6.40
CA ARG A 103 16.36 -12.47 -5.34
C ARG A 103 15.52 -13.09 -4.22
N PRO A 104 15.45 -14.43 -4.13
CA PRO A 104 14.58 -15.10 -3.18
C PRO A 104 15.06 -14.92 -1.73
N LEU A 105 14.12 -14.97 -0.80
CA LEU A 105 14.35 -14.92 0.64
C LEU A 105 14.04 -16.31 1.23
N THR A 106 15.03 -16.97 1.84
CA THR A 106 14.82 -18.26 2.49
C THR A 106 13.75 -18.17 3.57
N ILE A 107 12.76 -19.07 3.54
CA ILE A 107 11.62 -19.07 4.45
C ILE A 107 11.88 -20.03 5.60
N ARG A 108 11.90 -19.53 6.84
CA ARG A 108 12.02 -20.35 8.06
C ARG A 108 10.77 -20.26 8.95
N THR A 109 10.00 -19.19 8.80
CA THR A 109 8.81 -18.87 9.58
C THR A 109 7.69 -18.33 8.68
N GLY A 110 6.46 -18.30 9.20
CA GLY A 110 5.35 -17.64 8.50
C GLY A 110 5.61 -16.14 8.23
N HIS A 111 6.35 -15.46 9.10
CA HIS A 111 6.75 -14.07 8.88
C HIS A 111 7.71 -13.94 7.67
N ASP A 112 8.62 -14.90 7.49
CA ASP A 112 9.49 -14.92 6.32
C ASP A 112 8.70 -15.18 5.04
N ALA A 113 7.65 -16.01 5.09
CA ALA A 113 6.75 -16.22 3.95
C ALA A 113 6.04 -14.92 3.55
N VAL A 114 5.52 -14.18 4.53
CA VAL A 114 4.88 -12.87 4.30
C VAL A 114 5.89 -11.86 3.75
N ALA A 115 7.10 -11.81 4.30
CA ALA A 115 8.16 -10.92 3.82
C ALA A 115 8.60 -11.25 2.38
N CYS A 116 8.73 -12.55 2.06
CA CYS A 116 9.04 -13.05 0.74
C CYS A 116 7.95 -12.67 -0.28
N ALA A 117 6.68 -12.91 0.05
CA ALA A 117 5.56 -12.53 -0.81
C ALA A 117 5.49 -11.01 -1.03
N ALA A 118 5.71 -10.20 0.01
CA ALA A 118 5.75 -8.74 -0.11
C ALA A 118 6.90 -8.28 -1.02
N GLN A 119 8.09 -8.89 -0.91
CA GLN A 119 9.22 -8.59 -1.78
C GLN A 119 8.93 -8.98 -3.24
N PHE A 120 8.30 -10.13 -3.45
CA PHE A 120 7.91 -10.58 -4.77
C PHE A 120 6.90 -9.63 -5.44
N LEU A 121 5.86 -9.19 -4.74
CA LEU A 121 4.91 -8.23 -5.28
C LEU A 121 5.57 -6.88 -5.61
N ARG A 122 6.49 -6.39 -4.75
CA ARG A 122 7.28 -5.19 -5.07
C ARG A 122 8.13 -5.37 -6.32
N TRP A 123 8.73 -6.55 -6.49
CA TRP A 123 9.51 -6.91 -7.68
C TRP A 123 8.64 -7.01 -8.94
N LEU A 124 7.39 -7.47 -8.83
CA LEU A 124 6.39 -7.44 -9.91
C LEU A 124 5.93 -6.03 -10.29
N GLY A 125 6.30 -5.01 -9.51
CA GLY A 125 5.99 -3.60 -9.78
C GLY A 125 4.84 -3.04 -8.94
N PHE A 126 4.33 -3.77 -7.93
CA PHE A 126 3.33 -3.22 -7.02
C PHE A 126 4.00 -2.26 -6.01
N PRO A 127 3.74 -0.95 -6.06
CA PRO A 127 4.38 0.00 -5.17
C PRO A 127 3.78 -0.09 -3.76
N GLY A 128 4.60 0.14 -2.74
CA GLY A 128 4.09 0.37 -1.37
C GLY A 128 3.39 -0.83 -0.72
N VAL A 129 3.71 -2.07 -1.13
CA VAL A 129 3.21 -3.27 -0.45
C VAL A 129 3.76 -3.33 0.98
N ARG A 130 2.84 -3.32 1.94
CA ARG A 130 3.06 -3.40 3.39
C ARG A 130 2.53 -4.74 3.91
N THR A 131 3.17 -5.23 4.96
CA THR A 131 2.78 -6.46 5.67
C THR A 131 1.94 -6.09 6.89
N ALA A 132 0.85 -6.79 7.14
CA ALA A 132 0.09 -6.66 8.38
C ALA A 132 0.77 -7.47 9.49
N VAL A 133 1.32 -6.79 10.50
CA VAL A 133 1.93 -7.43 11.67
C VAL A 133 1.37 -6.78 12.94
N PRO A 134 0.74 -7.54 13.86
CA PRO A 134 0.48 -8.98 13.81
C PRO A 134 -0.56 -9.37 12.74
N ARG A 135 -0.60 -10.66 12.34
CA ARG A 135 -1.55 -11.19 11.36
C ARG A 135 -2.99 -10.86 11.79
N PRO A 136 -3.80 -10.24 10.93
CA PRO A 136 -5.20 -9.98 11.23
C PRO A 136 -6.04 -11.26 11.11
N PRO A 137 -7.16 -11.37 11.84
CA PRO A 137 -8.07 -12.52 11.74
C PRO A 137 -8.76 -12.62 10.37
N SER A 138 -8.72 -11.55 9.55
CA SER A 138 -9.24 -11.55 8.19
C SER A 138 -8.39 -12.36 7.20
N GLY A 139 -7.18 -12.79 7.59
CA GLY A 139 -6.24 -13.51 6.71
C GLY A 139 -5.52 -12.63 5.68
N VAL A 140 -5.85 -11.34 5.57
CA VAL A 140 -5.17 -10.43 4.64
C VAL A 140 -3.84 -9.98 5.24
N ASP A 141 -2.75 -10.57 4.75
CA ASP A 141 -1.39 -10.32 5.26
C ASP A 141 -0.67 -9.19 4.52
N LEU A 142 -1.08 -8.88 3.29
CA LEU A 142 -0.41 -7.93 2.41
C LEU A 142 -1.39 -6.85 1.92
N HIS A 143 -0.95 -5.60 2.00
CA HIS A 143 -1.73 -4.45 1.53
C HIS A 143 -0.85 -3.49 0.72
N GLY A 144 -1.30 -3.15 -0.48
CA GLY A 144 -0.75 -2.09 -1.32
C GLY A 144 -1.87 -1.29 -1.99
N PRO A 145 -1.55 -0.16 -2.64
CA PRO A 145 -2.56 0.71 -3.26
C PRO A 145 -3.38 0.06 -4.38
N SER A 146 -2.88 -1.01 -4.98
CA SER A 146 -3.48 -1.75 -6.09
C SER A 146 -3.36 -3.27 -5.93
N VAL A 147 -3.01 -3.76 -4.74
CA VAL A 147 -2.88 -5.20 -4.47
C VAL A 147 -3.24 -5.51 -3.03
N VAL A 148 -3.94 -6.60 -2.81
CA VAL A 148 -4.16 -7.21 -1.50
C VAL A 148 -3.74 -8.67 -1.57
N GLY A 149 -3.18 -9.19 -0.49
CA GLY A 149 -2.64 -10.54 -0.51
C GLY A 149 -2.88 -11.34 0.76
N LEU A 150 -3.19 -12.61 0.55
CA LEU A 150 -3.25 -13.67 1.56
C LEU A 150 -1.94 -14.48 1.48
N VAL A 151 -1.34 -14.82 2.62
CA VAL A 151 -0.16 -15.70 2.66
C VAL A 151 -0.41 -16.86 3.62
N ASN A 152 -0.93 -17.99 3.14
CA ASN A 152 -1.16 -19.14 4.00
C ASN A 152 0.17 -19.90 4.28
N ALA A 153 0.66 -19.76 5.52
CA ALA A 153 1.87 -20.45 6.00
C ALA A 153 1.57 -21.72 6.81
N ALA A 154 0.32 -22.20 6.80
CA ALA A 154 -0.07 -23.45 7.44
C ALA A 154 0.52 -24.66 6.69
N THR A 155 0.53 -25.81 7.36
CA THR A 155 0.94 -27.09 6.77
C THR A 155 -0.21 -27.79 6.02
N GLU A 156 -1.42 -27.23 6.08
CA GLU A 156 -2.59 -27.74 5.37
C GLU A 156 -2.85 -26.92 4.10
N PRO A 157 -3.34 -27.55 3.01
CA PRO A 157 -3.65 -26.82 1.78
C PRO A 157 -4.69 -25.72 2.01
N THR A 158 -4.51 -24.60 1.31
CA THR A 158 -5.44 -23.46 1.34
C THR A 158 -6.76 -23.84 0.66
N GLY A 159 -7.87 -23.51 1.31
CA GLY A 159 -9.22 -23.84 0.90
C GLY A 159 -9.89 -22.78 0.02
N ALA A 160 -11.04 -23.13 -0.56
CA ALA A 160 -11.81 -22.21 -1.40
C ALA A 160 -12.35 -21.00 -0.63
N GLU A 161 -12.68 -21.17 0.65
CA GLU A 161 -13.18 -20.09 1.52
C GLU A 161 -12.16 -18.96 1.69
N ASP A 162 -10.86 -19.28 1.79
CA ASP A 162 -9.78 -18.29 1.87
C ASP A 162 -9.68 -17.48 0.57
N VAL A 163 -9.82 -18.16 -0.58
CA VAL A 163 -9.79 -17.55 -1.92
C VAL A 163 -10.97 -16.61 -2.12
N GLU A 164 -12.17 -17.01 -1.73
CA GLU A 164 -13.36 -16.17 -1.81
C GLU A 164 -13.26 -14.97 -0.86
N THR A 165 -12.74 -15.18 0.35
CA THR A 165 -12.57 -14.12 1.36
C THR A 165 -11.64 -13.02 0.85
N ILE A 166 -10.46 -13.38 0.32
CA ILE A 166 -9.53 -12.37 -0.21
C ILE A 166 -10.09 -11.70 -1.48
N TRP A 167 -10.84 -12.42 -2.31
CA TRP A 167 -11.49 -11.84 -3.48
C TRP A 167 -12.56 -10.81 -3.09
N LEU A 168 -13.40 -11.11 -2.10
CA LEU A 168 -14.39 -10.15 -1.58
C LEU A 168 -13.71 -8.91 -0.97
N HIS A 169 -12.58 -9.08 -0.27
CA HIS A 169 -11.79 -7.95 0.22
C HIS A 169 -11.31 -7.04 -0.93
N ALA A 170 -10.87 -7.62 -2.05
CA ALA A 170 -10.45 -6.89 -3.24
C ALA A 170 -11.60 -6.27 -4.06
N LEU A 171 -12.87 -6.58 -3.76
CA LEU A 171 -13.99 -5.86 -4.39
C LEU A 171 -14.28 -4.51 -3.74
N VAL A 172 -13.92 -4.37 -2.46
CA VAL A 172 -14.16 -3.13 -1.70
C VAL A 172 -13.18 -2.02 -2.09
N GLU A 173 -11.98 -2.40 -2.53
CA GLU A 173 -10.93 -1.49 -2.99
C GLU A 173 -10.45 -1.93 -4.37
N PRO A 174 -10.25 -1.06 -5.37
CA PRO A 174 -9.82 -1.47 -6.72
C PRO A 174 -8.37 -1.97 -6.70
N ALA A 175 -8.20 -3.21 -6.25
CA ALA A 175 -6.94 -3.87 -5.99
C ALA A 175 -6.99 -5.30 -6.52
N VAL A 176 -5.83 -5.81 -6.91
CA VAL A 176 -5.68 -7.19 -7.37
C VAL A 176 -5.58 -8.08 -6.13
N ALA A 177 -6.46 -9.06 -5.99
CA ALA A 177 -6.32 -10.11 -4.97
C ALA A 177 -5.27 -11.12 -5.44
N VAL A 178 -4.29 -11.46 -4.58
CA VAL A 178 -3.30 -12.51 -4.84
C VAL A 178 -3.20 -13.43 -3.63
N ALA A 179 -3.07 -14.74 -3.85
CA ALA A 179 -2.84 -15.69 -2.77
C ALA A 179 -1.48 -16.36 -2.90
N PHE A 180 -0.83 -16.57 -1.76
CA PHE A 180 0.38 -17.37 -1.60
C PHE A 180 0.11 -18.50 -0.61
N SER A 181 0.64 -19.69 -0.85
CA SER A 181 0.53 -20.82 0.08
C SER A 181 1.83 -21.62 0.16
N LEU A 182 2.23 -22.05 1.36
CA LEU A 182 3.34 -22.99 1.55
C LEU A 182 2.92 -24.44 1.25
N ALA A 183 1.72 -24.84 1.68
CA ALA A 183 1.19 -26.20 1.51
C ALA A 183 0.41 -26.39 0.19
N GLY A 184 0.32 -25.33 -0.62
CA GLY A 184 -0.47 -25.32 -1.86
C GLY A 184 -1.96 -25.17 -1.63
N TYR A 185 -2.74 -25.59 -2.62
CA TYR A 185 -4.18 -25.35 -2.70
C TYR A 185 -4.93 -26.65 -2.93
N ASP A 186 -6.09 -26.77 -2.27
CA ASP A 186 -7.01 -27.85 -2.59
C ASP A 186 -7.60 -27.69 -4.01
N ARG A 187 -8.43 -28.66 -4.42
CA ARG A 187 -9.04 -28.64 -5.76
C ARG A 187 -10.11 -27.57 -5.90
N GLY A 188 -10.87 -27.32 -4.84
CA GLY A 188 -11.94 -26.31 -4.83
C GLY A 188 -11.37 -24.89 -4.95
N ALA A 189 -10.31 -24.61 -4.20
CA ALA A 189 -9.57 -23.36 -4.22
C ALA A 189 -9.01 -23.04 -5.62
N ARG A 190 -8.42 -24.04 -6.29
CA ARG A 190 -7.92 -23.86 -7.67
C ARG A 190 -9.04 -23.57 -8.66
N ALA A 191 -10.09 -24.39 -8.68
CA ALA A 191 -11.22 -24.17 -9.57
C ALA A 191 -11.86 -22.79 -9.33
N ARG A 192 -12.01 -22.41 -8.06
CA ARG A 192 -12.60 -21.13 -7.69
C ARG A 192 -11.72 -19.93 -8.07
N ALA A 193 -10.41 -20.03 -7.87
CA ALA A 193 -9.48 -18.99 -8.28
C ALA A 193 -9.47 -18.79 -9.79
N ASP A 194 -9.63 -19.84 -10.59
CA ASP A 194 -9.70 -19.74 -12.05
C ASP A 194 -10.96 -19.00 -12.50
N GLU A 195 -12.12 -19.29 -11.89
CA GLU A 195 -13.37 -18.56 -12.15
C GLU A 195 -13.26 -17.07 -11.80
N LEU A 196 -12.60 -16.77 -10.68
CA LEU A 196 -12.43 -15.40 -10.17
C LEU A 196 -11.23 -14.66 -10.79
N ARG A 197 -10.43 -15.36 -11.61
CA ARG A 197 -9.14 -14.88 -12.14
C ARG A 197 -8.20 -14.37 -11.05
N LEU A 198 -8.16 -15.07 -9.93
CA LEU A 198 -7.31 -14.77 -8.78
C LEU A 198 -5.96 -15.48 -8.93
N PRO A 199 -4.84 -14.74 -9.03
CA PRO A 199 -3.49 -15.33 -9.09
C PRO A 199 -3.13 -16.15 -7.85
N LEU A 200 -2.78 -17.42 -8.06
CA LEU A 200 -2.32 -18.35 -7.02
C LEU A 200 -0.82 -18.65 -7.16
N PHE A 201 -0.09 -18.56 -6.06
CA PHE A 201 1.33 -18.92 -6.00
C PHE A 201 1.62 -19.93 -4.89
N VAL A 202 2.47 -20.92 -5.17
CA VAL A 202 3.11 -21.73 -4.13
C VAL A 202 4.45 -21.11 -3.76
N LEU A 203 4.71 -20.97 -2.46
CA LEU A 203 6.01 -20.58 -1.94
C LEU A 203 6.76 -21.84 -1.51
N ASP A 204 7.93 -22.07 -2.09
CA ASP A 204 8.86 -23.06 -1.56
C ASP A 204 9.70 -22.46 -0.41
N LEU A 205 10.35 -23.32 0.38
CA LEU A 205 11.21 -22.85 1.48
C LEU A 205 12.49 -22.13 1.00
N THR A 206 12.80 -22.21 -0.30
CA THR A 206 13.90 -21.44 -0.90
C THR A 206 13.51 -19.98 -1.12
N GLY A 207 12.22 -19.68 -1.14
CA GLY A 207 11.67 -18.34 -1.29
C GLY A 207 11.34 -17.95 -2.72
N THR A 208 11.16 -18.92 -3.64
CA THR A 208 10.80 -18.62 -5.04
C THR A 208 9.33 -18.92 -5.28
N PRO A 209 8.46 -17.91 -5.47
CA PRO A 209 7.05 -18.14 -5.74
C PRO A 209 6.85 -18.78 -7.11
N GLN A 210 6.08 -19.88 -7.17
CA GLN A 210 5.73 -20.61 -8.39
C GLN A 210 4.26 -20.37 -8.75
N PRO A 211 3.93 -19.96 -9.98
CA PRO A 211 2.55 -19.77 -10.41
C PRO A 211 1.83 -21.12 -10.49
N VAL A 212 0.57 -21.14 -10.06
CA VAL A 212 -0.25 -22.37 -10.01
C VAL A 212 -1.37 -22.36 -11.04
N ASN A 213 -1.75 -21.17 -11.52
CA ASN A 213 -2.81 -20.99 -12.50
C ASN A 213 -2.49 -19.91 -13.54
N GLU A 214 -3.34 -19.83 -14.58
CA GLU A 214 -3.15 -18.90 -15.70
C GLU A 214 -3.11 -17.44 -15.24
N ALA A 215 -3.94 -17.06 -14.26
CA ALA A 215 -3.93 -15.71 -13.71
C ALA A 215 -2.57 -15.36 -13.07
N ALA A 216 -1.95 -16.31 -12.35
CA ALA A 216 -0.61 -16.14 -11.81
C ALA A 216 0.47 -16.07 -12.88
N ASP A 217 0.36 -16.86 -13.95
CA ASP A 217 1.27 -16.80 -15.09
C ASP A 217 1.22 -15.45 -15.81
N VAL A 218 0.00 -14.92 -16.03
CA VAL A 218 -0.19 -13.60 -16.62
C VAL A 218 0.41 -12.52 -15.72
N LEU A 219 0.16 -12.59 -14.41
CA LEU A 219 0.70 -11.65 -13.45
C LEU A 219 2.23 -11.70 -13.39
N MET A 220 2.83 -12.90 -13.42
CA MET A 220 4.28 -13.07 -13.41
C MET A 220 4.92 -12.45 -14.67
N ARG A 221 4.33 -12.66 -15.85
CA ARG A 221 4.81 -12.10 -17.12
C ARG A 221 4.64 -10.59 -17.23
N ARG A 222 3.45 -10.07 -16.89
CA ARG A 222 3.10 -8.66 -17.12
C ARG A 222 3.41 -7.74 -15.92
N GLY A 223 3.53 -8.30 -14.72
CA GLY A 223 3.63 -7.50 -13.50
C GLY A 223 2.37 -6.70 -13.23
N ALA A 224 2.51 -5.64 -12.43
CA ALA A 224 1.41 -4.78 -12.01
C ALA A 224 0.65 -4.09 -13.16
N GLU A 225 1.20 -4.04 -14.38
CA GLU A 225 0.56 -3.43 -15.55
C GLU A 225 -0.46 -4.35 -16.25
N GLY A 226 -0.40 -5.66 -15.99
CA GLY A 226 -1.30 -6.64 -16.61
C GLY A 226 -2.34 -7.24 -15.68
N ALA A 227 -2.49 -6.65 -14.50
CA ALA A 227 -3.33 -7.11 -13.40
C ALA A 227 -4.66 -6.33 -13.36
#